data_AF-A0A3C0KXG3-F1
#
_entry.id   AF-A0A3C0KXG3-F1
#
_cell.length_a   1.000
_cell.length_b   1.000
_cell.length_c   1.000
_cell.angle_alpha   90.00
_cell.angle_beta   90.00
_cell.angle_gamma   90.00
#
_symmetry.space_group_name_H-M   'P 1'
#
loop_
_entity.id
_entity.type
_entity.pdbx_description
1 polymer ?
#
loop_
_entity_poly.entity_id
_entity_poly.type
_entity_poly.pdbx_seq_one_letter_code
_entity_poly.pdbx_strand_id
1 'polypeptide(L)' 'MAVAESVSVTDDTLSVNLSDGRTILVPTAWYPRLLCAEPDERNKWRLIGRGHGIHWE' A
#
# COMPACT_ATOMS: atom_id res chain seq x y z
N MET A 1 -2.53 -15.48 10.47
CA MET A 1 -3.01 -14.15 10.02
C MET A 1 -2.46 -13.92 8.63
N ALA A 2 -3.25 -13.31 7.75
CA ALA A 2 -2.79 -13.00 6.41
C ALA A 2 -1.84 -11.79 6.45
N VAL A 3 -0.81 -11.81 5.62
CA VAL A 3 0.19 -10.74 5.50
C VAL A 3 0.14 -10.14 4.11
N ALA A 4 0.57 -8.89 3.96
CA ALA A 4 0.70 -8.25 2.66
C ALA A 4 1.79 -8.93 1.83
N GLU A 5 1.50 -9.20 0.56
CA GLU A 5 2.45 -9.74 -0.43
C GLU A 5 2.78 -8.71 -1.51
N SER A 6 1.80 -7.92 -1.93
CA SER A 6 2.00 -6.84 -2.90
C SER A 6 1.13 -5.64 -2.59
N VAL A 7 1.64 -4.46 -2.96
CA VAL A 7 0.97 -3.17 -2.76
C VAL A 7 1.02 -2.41 -4.08
N SER A 8 -0.11 -1.84 -4.47
CA SER A 8 -0.21 -0.96 -5.63
C SER A 8 -0.91 0.32 -5.21
N VAL A 9 -0.33 1.46 -5.59
CA VAL A 9 -0.88 2.79 -5.28
C VAL A 9 -1.23 3.50 -6.57
N THR A 10 -2.44 4.03 -6.64
CA THR A 10 -2.92 4.89 -7.71
C THR A 10 -3.38 6.21 -7.11
N ASP A 11 -3.74 7.18 -7.95
CA ASP A 11 -4.32 8.45 -7.48
C ASP A 11 -5.60 8.23 -6.64
N ASP A 12 -6.38 7.20 -6.97
CA ASP A 12 -7.66 6.95 -6.33
C ASP A 12 -7.58 5.92 -5.20
N THR A 13 -6.77 4.87 -5.36
CA THR A 13 -6.79 3.70 -4.47
C THR A 13 -5.40 3.17 -4.08
N LEU A 14 -5.30 2.74 -2.83
CA LEU A 14 -4.26 1.87 -2.29
C LEU A 14 -4.81 0.44 -2.24
N SER A 15 -4.17 -0.45 -2.98
CA SER A 15 -4.53 -1.86 -3.08
C SER A 15 -3.46 -2.72 -2.41
N VAL A 16 -3.87 -3.67 -1.58
CA VAL A 16 -2.97 -4.61 -0.90
C VAL A 16 -3.46 -6.04 -1.11
N ASN A 17 -2.65 -6.87 -1.75
CA ASN A 17 -2.94 -8.30 -1.86
C ASN A 17 -2.34 -9.03 -0.66
N LEU A 18 -3.15 -9.89 -0.06
CA LEU A 18 -2.78 -10.68 1.10
C LEU A 18 -2.48 -12.13 0.70
N SER A 19 -1.61 -12.77 1.48
CA SER A 19 -1.17 -14.15 1.28
C SER A 19 -2.26 -15.22 1.32
N ASP A 20 -3.48 -14.86 1.71
CA ASP A 20 -4.64 -15.76 1.72
C ASP A 20 -5.59 -15.54 0.53
N GLY A 21 -5.13 -14.79 -0.48
CA GLY A 21 -5.86 -14.53 -1.72
C GLY A 21 -6.88 -13.39 -1.62
N ARG A 22 -6.97 -12.69 -0.49
CA ARG A 22 -7.81 -11.49 -0.36
C ARG A 22 -7.09 -10.25 -0.85
N THR A 23 -7.86 -9.27 -1.30
CA THR A 23 -7.38 -7.92 -1.62
C THR A 23 -8.10 -6.90 -0.75
N ILE A 24 -7.33 -6.03 -0.11
CA ILE A 24 -7.83 -4.84 0.57
C ILE A 24 -7.71 -3.67 -0.40
N LEU A 25 -8.79 -2.93 -0.59
CA LEU A 25 -8.85 -1.73 -1.40
C LEU A 25 -9.35 -0.57 -0.55
N VAL A 26 -8.59 0.52 -0.49
CA VAL A 26 -8.98 1.73 0.23
C VAL A 26 -8.65 2.97 -0.59
N PRO A 27 -9.39 4.08 -0.43
CA PRO A 27 -9.06 5.32 -1.12
C PRO A 27 -7.68 5.86 -0.72
N THR A 28 -6.86 6.28 -1.69
CA THR A 28 -5.57 6.95 -1.44
C THR A 28 -5.80 8.26 -0.66
N ALA A 29 -6.95 8.89 -0.86
CA ALA A 29 -7.36 10.11 -0.15
C ALA A 29 -7.42 9.97 1.38
N TRP A 30 -7.51 8.76 1.93
CA TRP A 30 -7.45 8.53 3.38
C TRP A 30 -6.05 8.76 3.96
N TYR A 31 -5.02 8.82 3.11
CA TYR A 31 -3.63 9.00 3.50
C TYR A 31 -3.10 10.29 2.84
N PRO A 32 -3.31 11.48 3.45
CA PRO A 32 -2.98 12.76 2.81
C PRO A 32 -1.53 12.87 2.32
N ARG A 33 -0.57 12.27 3.05
CA ARG A 33 0.83 12.22 2.62
C ARG A 33 1.03 11.40 1.35
N LEU A 34 0.32 10.28 1.22
CA LEU A 34 0.38 9.44 0.03
C LEU A 34 -0.36 10.10 -1.13
N LEU A 35 -1.49 10.76 -0.87
CA LEU A 35 -2.25 11.53 -1.86
C LEU A 35 -1.42 12.67 -2.45
N CYS A 36 -0.61 13.36 -1.65
CA CYS A 36 0.22 14.48 -2.13
C CYS A 36 1.60 14.06 -2.66
N ALA A 37 2.01 12.79 -2.52
CA ALA A 37 3.30 12.30 -3.00
C ALA A 37 3.31 12.18 -4.54
N GLU A 38 4.49 12.37 -5.15
CA GLU A 38 4.64 12.13 -6.58
C GLU A 38 4.47 10.63 -6.93
N PRO A 39 4.07 10.28 -8.16
CA PRO A 39 3.90 8.87 -8.55
C PRO A 39 5.14 8.02 -8.28
N ASP A 40 6.34 8.56 -8.49
CA ASP A 40 7.60 7.87 -8.20
C ASP A 40 7.82 7.64 -6.70
N GLU A 41 7.38 8.56 -5.84
CA GLU A 41 7.47 8.42 -4.38
C GLU A 41 6.42 7.44 -3.84
N ARG A 42 5.19 7.48 -4.37
CA ARG A 42 4.13 6.53 -4.00
C ARG A 42 4.51 5.09 -4.29
N ASN A 43 5.32 4.87 -5.32
CA ASN A 43 5.82 3.55 -5.70
C ASN A 43 7.07 3.12 -4.93
N LYS A 44 7.71 4.01 -4.15
CA LYS A 44 8.85 3.69 -3.27
C LYS A 44 8.37 3.22 -1.91
N TRP A 45 7.85 2.01 -1.86
CA TRP A 45 7.44 1.37 -0.63
C TRP A 45 8.16 0.04 -0.40
N ARG A 46 8.13 -0.41 0.85
CA ARG A 46 8.60 -1.75 1.25
C ARG A 46 7.70 -2.34 2.32
N LEU A 47 7.59 -3.66 2.33
CA LEU A 47 6.96 -4.37 3.43
C LEU A 47 7.87 -4.36 4.66
N ILE A 48 7.25 -4.15 5.82
CA ILE A 48 7.91 -4.18 7.13
C ILE A 48 7.21 -5.18 8.05
N GLY A 49 7.89 -5.58 9.13
CA GLY A 49 7.33 -6.50 10.11
C GLY A 49 6.89 -7.84 9.52
N ARG A 50 7.63 -8.37 8.52
CA ARG A 50 7.26 -9.60 7.77
C ARG A 50 5.89 -9.51 7.06
N GLY A 51 5.58 -8.36 6.46
CA GLY A 51 4.34 -8.15 5.70
C GLY A 51 3.15 -7.66 6.53
N HIS A 52 3.34 -7.31 7.81
CA HIS A 52 2.28 -6.75 8.65
C HIS A 52 2.11 -5.23 8.47
N GLY A 53 3.08 -4.57 7.85
CA GLY A 53 3.01 -3.14 7.57
C GLY A 53 3.68 -2.78 6.25
N ILE A 54 3.37 -1.58 5.79
CA ILE A 54 3.92 -1.00 4.57
C ILE A 54 4.58 0.32 4.97
N HIS A 55 5.78 0.55 4.48
CA HIS A 55 6.55 1.75 4.75
C HIS A 55 6.95 2.42 3.44
N TRP A 56 6.72 3.72 3.36
CA TRP A 56 7.19 4.60 2.29
C TRP A 56 8.41 5.40 2.79
N GLU A 57 9.39 5.58 1.91
CA GLU A 57 10.61 6.36 2.15
C GLU A 57 10.37 7.87 1.99
#